data_AF-A0A946ZN30-F1
#
_entry.id   AF-A0A946ZN30-F1
#
_cell.length_a   1.000
_cell.length_b   1.000
_cell.length_c   1.000
_cell.angle_alpha   90.00
_cell.angle_beta   90.00
_cell.angle_gamma   90.00
#
_symmetry.space_group_name_H-M   'P 1'
#
loop_
_entity.id
_entity.type
_entity.pdbx_description
1 polymer ?
#
loop_
_entity_poly.entity_id
_entity_poly.type
_entity_poly.pdbx_seq_one_letter_code
_entity_poly.pdbx_strand_id
1 'polypeptide(L)'
;LQHQYEVSCDELDFLVDLSREQEGVLGARMMGGGFGGCTLNLVKKVACLSFLNIANGLYQKRFGTVLSSFIVKPGEGCRLVPQEPN
;
A
#
# COMPACT_ATOMS: atom_id res chain seq x y z
N LEU A 1 -5.40 14.85 -1.84
CA LEU A 1 -5.10 14.83 -0.39
C LEU A 1 -3.81 15.60 -0.13
N GLN A 2 -2.66 15.10 -0.59
CA GLN A 2 -1.37 15.78 -0.55
C GLN A 2 -1.42 17.30 -0.84
N HIS A 3 -1.89 17.73 -2.01
CA HIS A 3 -1.79 19.15 -2.42
C HIS A 3 -2.90 20.10 -1.93
N GLN A 4 -3.98 19.58 -1.34
CA GLN A 4 -5.14 20.42 -0.95
C GLN A 4 -5.44 20.36 0.54
N TYR A 5 -5.06 19.26 1.20
CA TYR A 5 -5.28 19.05 2.63
C TYR A 5 -3.97 18.91 3.42
N GLU A 6 -2.83 18.78 2.74
CA GLU A 6 -1.49 18.73 3.36
C GLU A 6 -1.34 17.66 4.46
N VAL A 7 -2.15 16.60 4.40
CA VAL A 7 -2.16 15.49 5.37
C VAL A 7 -1.19 14.36 5.00
N SER A 8 -0.26 14.58 4.07
CA SER A 8 0.70 13.55 3.68
C SER A 8 1.98 13.59 4.53
N CYS A 9 2.89 12.67 4.26
CA CYS A 9 4.27 12.72 4.75
C CYS A 9 5.21 12.22 3.65
N ASP A 10 6.51 12.49 3.80
CA ASP A 10 7.52 12.15 2.80
C ASP A 10 7.52 10.66 2.44
N GLU A 11 7.24 9.79 3.41
CA GLU A 11 7.14 8.34 3.22
C GLU A 11 5.97 7.95 2.31
N LEU A 12 4.79 8.54 2.54
CA LEU A 12 3.59 8.26 1.76
C LEU A 12 3.71 8.83 0.34
N ASP A 13 4.21 10.05 0.22
CA ASP A 13 4.42 10.70 -1.07
C ASP A 13 5.43 9.92 -1.90
N PHE A 14 6.55 9.51 -1.30
CA PHE A 14 7.52 8.64 -1.95
C PHE A 14 6.90 7.33 -2.46
N LEU A 15 6.09 6.65 -1.65
CA LEU A 15 5.47 5.39 -2.05
C LEU A 15 4.47 5.59 -3.19
N VAL A 16 3.71 6.68 -3.18
CA VAL A 16 2.77 7.02 -4.26
C VAL A 16 3.53 7.33 -5.55
N ASP A 17 4.60 8.14 -5.47
CA ASP A 17 5.39 8.53 -6.64
C ASP A 17 6.14 7.33 -7.24
N LEU A 18 6.80 6.54 -6.40
CA LEU A 18 7.45 5.30 -6.83
C LEU A 18 6.47 4.40 -7.57
N SER A 19 5.25 4.27 -7.05
CA SER A 19 4.21 3.44 -7.66
C SER A 19 3.79 3.94 -9.03
N ARG A 20 3.84 5.25 -9.30
CA ARG A 20 3.48 5.82 -10.61
C ARG A 20 4.53 5.54 -11.68
N GLU A 21 5.78 5.35 -11.27
CA GLU A 21 6.90 5.07 -12.16
C GLU A 21 7.04 3.58 -12.50
N GLN A 22 6.43 2.68 -11.71
CA GLN A 22 6.59 1.24 -11.90
C GLN A 22 5.62 0.65 -12.93
N GLU A 23 6.19 -0.05 -13.92
CA GLU A 23 5.41 -0.77 -14.91
C GLU A 23 4.51 -1.84 -14.25
N GLY A 24 3.24 -1.87 -14.65
CA GLY A 24 2.26 -2.81 -14.11
C GLY A 24 1.52 -2.30 -12.88
N VAL A 25 1.85 -1.11 -12.35
CA VAL A 25 1.02 -0.40 -11.39
C VAL A 25 0.03 0.50 -12.14
N LEU A 26 -1.26 0.36 -11.83
CA LEU A 26 -2.36 1.10 -12.46
C LEU A 26 -2.70 2.39 -11.72
N GLY A 27 -2.35 2.47 -10.44
CA GLY A 27 -2.58 3.64 -9.62
C GLY A 27 -2.24 3.38 -8.15
N ALA A 28 -2.03 4.49 -7.43
CA ALA A 28 -1.66 4.49 -6.03
C ALA A 28 -2.33 5.68 -5.32
N ARG A 29 -2.69 5.50 -4.06
CA ARG A 29 -3.10 6.60 -3.17
C ARG A 29 -2.81 6.28 -1.71
N MET A 30 -2.70 7.33 -0.90
CA MET A 30 -2.76 7.18 0.55
C MET A 30 -4.13 6.66 1.02
N MET A 31 -4.12 5.89 2.11
CA MET A 31 -5.28 5.34 2.80
C MET A 31 -5.25 5.73 4.28
N GLY A 32 -6.43 6.03 4.86
CA GLY A 32 -6.55 6.49 6.24
C GLY A 32 -6.50 8.02 6.40
N GLY A 33 -6.23 8.48 7.63
CA GLY A 33 -6.29 9.89 8.02
C GLY A 33 -5.09 10.75 7.58
N GLY A 34 -3.97 10.13 7.19
CA GLY A 34 -2.73 10.83 6.82
C GLY A 34 -1.68 10.89 7.94
N PHE A 35 -0.61 11.66 7.70
CA PHE A 35 0.59 11.77 8.55
C PHE A 35 1.26 10.41 8.85
N GLY A 36 1.31 9.56 7.82
CA GLY A 36 1.78 8.17 7.91
C GLY A 36 0.66 7.16 7.63
N GLY A 37 0.94 5.89 7.93
CA GLY A 37 0.02 4.79 7.65
C GLY A 37 0.41 4.01 6.40
N CYS A 38 -0.50 3.88 5.45
CA CYS A 38 -0.32 2.97 4.30
C CYS A 38 -0.80 3.56 2.98
N THR A 39 -0.22 3.06 1.89
CA THR A 39 -0.67 3.31 0.52
C THR A 39 -1.43 2.11 -0.02
N LEU A 40 -2.47 2.37 -0.79
CA LEU A 40 -3.19 1.35 -1.56
C LEU A 40 -2.75 1.46 -3.02
N ASN A 41 -2.25 0.35 -3.56
CA ASN A 41 -1.68 0.27 -4.89
C ASN A 41 -2.41 -0.80 -5.70
N LEU A 42 -2.92 -0.43 -6.88
CA LEU A 42 -3.54 -1.35 -7.82
C LEU A 42 -2.46 -1.87 -8.77
N VAL A 43 -2.01 -3.11 -8.57
CA VAL A 43 -0.89 -3.69 -9.30
C VAL A 43 -1.35 -4.92 -10.08
N LYS A 44 -0.92 -5.05 -11.34
CA LYS A 44 -1.11 -6.28 -12.12
C LYS A 44 -0.46 -7.44 -11.38
N LYS A 45 -1.14 -8.58 -11.30
CA LYS A 45 -0.69 -9.76 -10.54
C LYS A 45 0.74 -10.20 -10.88
N VAL A 46 1.10 -10.14 -12.18
CA VAL A 46 2.44 -10.51 -12.67
C VAL A 46 3.56 -9.57 -12.20
N ALA A 47 3.23 -8.32 -11.88
CA ALA A 47 4.18 -7.29 -11.44
C ALA A 47 4.19 -7.12 -9.91
N CYS A 48 3.37 -7.87 -9.17
CA CYS A 48 3.16 -7.63 -7.74
C CYS A 48 4.43 -7.92 -6.91
N LEU A 49 5.07 -9.08 -7.13
CA LEU A 49 6.27 -9.45 -6.37
C LEU A 49 7.49 -8.58 -6.73
N SER A 50 7.66 -8.24 -8.02
CA SER A 50 8.75 -7.35 -8.44
C SER A 50 8.58 -5.95 -7.86
N PHE A 51 7.36 -5.42 -7.91
CA PHE A 51 7.03 -4.13 -7.29
C PHE A 51 7.34 -4.11 -5.79
N LEU A 52 6.93 -5.15 -5.04
CA LEU A 52 7.21 -5.22 -3.60
C LEU A 52 8.72 -5.24 -3.28
N ASN A 53 9.51 -5.99 -4.05
CA ASN A 53 10.96 -6.02 -3.86
C ASN A 53 11.61 -4.65 -4.12
N ILE A 54 11.19 -3.98 -5.19
CA ILE A 54 11.68 -2.64 -5.55
C ILE A 54 11.28 -1.63 -4.45
N ALA A 55 10.00 -1.63 -4.06
CA ALA A 55 9.47 -0.74 -3.03
C ALA A 55 10.19 -0.92 -1.70
N ASN A 56 10.35 -2.15 -1.23
CA ASN A 56 11.08 -2.44 0.01
C ASN A 56 12.52 -1.94 -0.03
N GLY A 57 13.26 -2.24 -1.11
CA GLY A 57 14.67 -1.86 -1.24
C GLY A 57 14.86 -0.34 -1.29
N LEU A 58 14.06 0.36 -2.09
CA LEU A 58 14.18 1.82 -2.22
C LEU A 58 13.67 2.55 -0.96
N TYR A 59 12.60 2.05 -0.34
CA TYR A 59 12.07 2.62 0.89
C TYR A 59 13.07 2.49 2.04
N GLN A 60 13.64 1.30 2.24
CA GLN A 60 14.67 1.09 3.26
C GLN A 60 15.91 1.95 3.01
N LYS A 61 16.32 2.10 1.75
CA LYS A 61 17.44 2.97 1.39
C LYS A 61 17.17 4.44 1.70
N ARG A 62 15.94 4.92 1.51
CA ARG A 62 15.58 6.33 1.70
C ARG A 62 15.30 6.68 3.16
N PHE A 63 14.61 5.81 3.90
CA PHE A 63 14.10 6.11 5.24
C PHE A 63 14.76 5.29 6.36
N GLY A 64 15.61 4.32 6.03
CA GLY A 64 16.31 3.48 7.02
C GLY A 64 15.43 2.44 7.70
N THR A 65 14.16 2.32 7.31
CA THR A 65 13.17 1.41 7.90
C THR A 65 12.65 0.40 6.89
N VAL A 66 12.31 -0.81 7.34
CA VAL A 66 11.73 -1.84 6.48
C VAL A 66 10.26 -1.52 6.21
N LEU A 67 9.86 -1.55 4.94
CA LEU A 67 8.47 -1.36 4.52
C LEU A 67 7.64 -2.62 4.81
N SER A 68 6.51 -2.45 5.51
CA SER A 68 5.52 -3.52 5.69
C SER A 68 4.54 -3.53 4.53
N SER A 69 4.32 -4.70 3.92
CA SER A 69 3.53 -4.85 2.71
C SER A 69 2.58 -6.04 2.78
N PHE A 70 1.36 -5.87 2.29
CA PHE A 70 0.33 -6.91 2.27
C PHE A 70 -0.30 -7.02 0.88
N ILE A 71 -0.42 -8.24 0.37
CA ILE A 71 -1.23 -8.53 -0.83
C ILE A 71 -2.63 -8.89 -0.35
N VAL A 72 -3.60 -8.02 -0.66
CA VAL A 72 -4.97 -8.16 -0.18
C VAL A 72 -5.93 -8.47 -1.33
N LYS A 73 -7.07 -9.07 -0.99
CA LYS A 73 -8.23 -9.23 -1.88
C LYS A 73 -9.46 -8.70 -1.13
N PRO A 74 -10.43 -8.10 -1.83
CA PRO A 74 -11.72 -7.79 -1.22
C PRO A 74 -12.31 -9.04 -0.56
N GLY A 75 -12.72 -8.90 0.70
CA GLY A 75 -13.31 -9.97 1.49
C GLY A 75 -14.70 -9.59 1.98
N GLU A 76 -15.41 -10.56 2.54
CA GLU A 76 -16.70 -10.33 3.16
C GLU A 76 -16.56 -9.53 4.47
N GLY A 77 -17.62 -8.81 4.81
CA GLY A 77 -17.72 -8.09 6.09
C GLY A 77 -17.97 -9.02 7.28
N CYS A 78 -18.07 -8.42 8.46
CA CYS A 78 -18.40 -9.15 9.69
C CYS A 78 -19.79 -9.81 9.57
N ARG A 79 -19.88 -11.09 9.95
CA ARG A 79 -21.13 -11.86 9.97
C ARG A 79 -21.13 -12.85 11.14
N LEU A 80 -22.32 -13.27 11.55
CA LEU A 80 -22.47 -14.38 12.48
C LEU A 80 -22.06 -15.69 11.80
N VAL A 81 -21.24 -16.49 12.47
CA VAL A 81 -20.87 -17.83 12.03
C VAL A 81 -21.73 -18.86 12.79
N PRO A 82 -22.34 -19.85 12.11
CA PRO A 82 -23.03 -20.93 12.80
C PRO A 82 -22.03 -21.65 13.73
N GLN A 83 -22.44 -21.95 14.96
CA GLN A 83 -21.68 -22.83 15.84
C GLN A 83 -21.81 -24.27 15.30
N GLU A 84 -20.69 -24.93 15.02
CA GLU A 84 -20.67 -26.36 14.75
C GLU A 84 -21.19 -27.11 16.00
N PRO A 85 -22.08 -28.11 15.85
CA PRO A 85 -22.51 -28.92 16.98
C PRO A 85 -21.31 -29.69 17.55
N ASN A 86 -21.14 -29.65 18.88
CA ASN A 86 -20.13 -30.43 19.63
C ASN A 86 -20.27 -31.95 19.40
#